data_AF-A0A7C6RJA3-F1
#
_entry.id   AF-A0A7C6RJA3-F1
#
_cell.length_a   1.000
_cell.length_b   1.000
_cell.length_c   1.000
_cell.angle_alpha   90.00
_cell.angle_beta   90.00
_cell.angle_gamma   90.00
#
_symmetry.space_group_name_H-M   'P 1'
#
loop_
_entity.id
_entity.type
_entity.pdbx_description
1 polymer ?
#
loop_
_entity_poly.entity_id
_entity_poly.type
_entity_poly.pdbx_seq_one_letter_code
_entity_poly.pdbx_strand_id
1 'polypeptide(L)'
;MEEFQSQIDAFAEQIEQELRDGVLSFPTVFDLSLRIKKLADDPDSSLADIASAVKAEPVLAAKVIRMANTLSMNPYRGEISNIKDAITRIGLSTLRCLAFAVAAEQLARDHRSRQMRLIATGLWMHAIDVAAWAFAFARERDRPNPDGAMLAGLMLDIGQFYLLARAARYPALEGDMSRFAEVVALWDEPVRTAVLEAFDLPDTIIDACAADPTAHTDWPPETMSDL
;
A
#
# COMPACT_ATOMS: atom_id res chain seq x y z
N MET A 1 -27.81 -1.17 19.60
CA MET A 1 -28.10 -1.54 18.19
C MET A 1 -28.39 -0.30 17.34
N GLU A 2 -29.20 0.65 17.80
CA GLU A 2 -29.46 1.91 17.06
C GLU A 2 -28.19 2.76 16.81
N GLU A 3 -27.30 2.88 17.79
CA GLU A 3 -26.05 3.66 17.63
C GLU A 3 -25.08 3.05 16.61
N PHE A 4 -24.94 1.71 16.60
CA PHE A 4 -24.16 1.00 15.59
C PHE A 4 -24.73 1.25 14.19
N GLN A 5 -26.06 1.11 14.04
CA GLN A 5 -26.72 1.29 12.75
C GLN A 5 -26.55 2.72 12.24
N SER A 6 -26.75 3.71 13.10
CA SER A 6 -26.56 5.11 12.71
C SER A 6 -25.12 5.41 12.28
N GLN A 7 -24.12 4.84 12.97
CA GLN A 7 -22.71 5.06 12.60
C GLN A 7 -22.30 4.28 11.35
N ILE A 8 -22.84 3.08 11.10
CA ILE A 8 -22.52 2.32 9.89
C ILE A 8 -23.13 2.95 8.65
N ASP A 9 -24.34 3.52 8.75
CA ASP A 9 -24.98 4.25 7.66
C ASP A 9 -24.21 5.54 7.35
N ALA A 10 -23.82 6.30 8.38
CA ALA A 10 -22.99 7.49 8.22
C ALA A 10 -21.59 7.18 7.66
N PHE A 11 -21.01 6.04 8.06
CA PHE A 11 -19.74 5.56 7.50
C PHE A 11 -19.89 5.25 6.00
N ALA A 12 -20.92 4.49 5.60
CA ALA A 12 -21.15 4.15 4.21
C ALA A 12 -21.43 5.40 3.34
N GLU A 13 -22.26 6.33 3.82
CA GLU A 13 -22.56 7.58 3.12
C GLU A 13 -21.29 8.42 2.90
N GLN A 14 -20.41 8.49 3.91
CA GLN A 14 -19.14 9.18 3.79
C GLN A 14 -18.22 8.54 2.75
N ILE A 15 -18.11 7.20 2.73
CA ILE A 15 -17.29 6.49 1.73
C ILE A 15 -17.86 6.70 0.33
N GLU A 16 -19.18 6.59 0.16
CA GLU A 16 -19.84 6.82 -1.12
C GLU A 16 -19.60 8.26 -1.63
N GLN A 17 -19.70 9.26 -0.75
CA GLN A 17 -19.41 10.64 -1.10
C GLN A 17 -17.96 10.83 -1.55
N GLU A 18 -17.00 10.26 -0.83
CA GLU A 18 -15.57 10.38 -1.16
C GLU A 18 -15.23 9.74 -2.50
N LEU A 19 -15.83 8.59 -2.81
CA LEU A 19 -15.69 7.93 -4.11
C LEU A 19 -16.33 8.75 -5.22
N ARG A 20 -17.53 9.29 -4.99
CA ARG A 20 -18.25 10.11 -5.98
C ARG A 20 -17.50 11.40 -6.31
N ASP A 21 -16.92 12.04 -5.30
CA ASP A 21 -16.18 13.29 -5.46
C ASP A 21 -14.75 13.05 -5.99
N GLY A 22 -14.26 11.80 -5.97
CA GLY A 22 -12.89 11.45 -6.34
C GLY A 22 -11.84 11.99 -5.37
N VAL A 23 -12.26 12.40 -4.16
CA VAL A 23 -11.39 13.00 -3.13
C VAL A 23 -11.30 12.04 -1.95
N LEU A 24 -10.38 11.08 -2.06
CA LEU A 24 -10.02 10.23 -0.95
C LEU A 24 -9.13 11.01 0.02
N SER A 25 -9.67 11.37 1.21
CA SER A 25 -8.84 11.92 2.28
C SER A 25 -8.13 10.78 3.00
N PHE A 26 -6.88 10.58 2.65
CA PHE A 26 -6.01 9.65 3.36
C PHE A 26 -5.56 10.26 4.70
N PRO A 27 -5.20 9.42 5.69
CA PRO A 27 -4.44 9.87 6.83
C PRO A 27 -3.14 10.54 6.36
N THR A 28 -2.69 11.57 7.10
CA THR A 28 -1.57 12.45 6.71
C THR A 28 -0.26 11.70 6.42
N VAL A 29 -0.15 10.50 6.97
CA VAL A 29 0.98 9.61 6.76
C VAL A 29 1.14 9.12 5.31
N PHE A 30 0.04 9.04 4.56
CA PHE A 30 0.05 8.68 3.14
C PHE A 30 0.41 9.85 2.23
N ASP A 31 0.25 11.10 2.67
CA ASP A 31 0.58 12.29 1.86
C ASP A 31 2.06 12.32 1.47
N LEU A 32 2.93 11.81 2.34
CA LEU A 32 4.36 11.76 2.09
C LEU A 32 4.73 10.66 1.10
N SER A 33 4.09 9.49 1.18
CA SER A 33 4.25 8.42 0.20
C SER A 33 3.70 8.80 -1.18
N LEU A 34 2.54 9.48 -1.20
CA LEU A 34 1.97 10.10 -2.40
C LEU A 34 2.93 11.13 -3.01
N ARG A 35 3.54 11.98 -2.19
CA ARG A 35 4.52 12.97 -2.64
C ARG A 35 5.77 12.30 -3.22
N ILE A 36 6.29 11.26 -2.57
CA ILE A 36 7.46 10.52 -3.05
C ILE A 36 7.15 9.83 -4.37
N LYS A 37 5.95 9.23 -4.51
CA LYS A 37 5.47 8.67 -5.77
C LYS A 37 5.41 9.73 -6.87
N LYS A 38 4.74 10.86 -6.62
CA LYS A 38 4.62 11.97 -7.59
C LYS A 38 5.99 12.46 -8.06
N LEU A 39 6.94 12.64 -7.14
CA LEU A 39 8.31 13.04 -7.48
C LEU A 39 9.10 11.95 -8.20
N ALA A 40 8.79 10.67 -7.96
CA ALA A 40 9.45 9.56 -8.66
C ALA A 40 8.92 9.35 -10.08
N ASP A 41 7.71 9.81 -10.37
CA ASP A 41 7.03 9.64 -11.67
C ASP A 41 7.14 10.88 -12.56
N ASP A 42 7.42 12.04 -11.97
CA ASP A 42 7.65 13.28 -12.69
C ASP A 42 9.00 13.24 -13.43
N PRO A 43 9.02 13.30 -14.77
CA PRO A 43 10.25 13.26 -15.56
C PRO A 43 11.15 14.49 -15.34
N ASP A 44 10.61 15.59 -14.82
CA ASP A 44 11.35 16.81 -14.50
C ASP A 44 11.91 16.81 -13.07
N SER A 45 11.49 15.87 -12.23
CA SER A 45 11.95 15.77 -10.85
C SER A 45 13.35 15.21 -10.75
N SER A 46 14.22 15.88 -9.97
CA SER A 46 15.58 15.42 -9.79
C SER A 46 15.67 14.37 -8.66
N LEU A 47 16.70 13.53 -8.71
CA LEU A 47 17.03 12.64 -7.58
C LEU A 47 17.25 13.41 -6.26
N ALA A 48 17.62 14.70 -6.34
CA ALA A 48 17.76 15.55 -5.17
C ALA A 48 16.41 15.87 -4.51
N ASP A 49 15.38 16.10 -5.31
CA ASP A 49 14.02 16.41 -4.84
C ASP A 49 13.40 15.18 -4.15
N ILE A 50 13.54 14.01 -4.79
CA ILE A 50 13.11 12.73 -4.24
C ILE A 50 13.84 12.44 -2.92
N ALA A 51 15.17 12.59 -2.89
CA ALA A 51 15.95 12.39 -1.67
C ALA A 51 15.58 13.37 -0.56
N SER A 52 15.18 14.61 -0.89
CA SER A 52 14.69 15.57 0.09
C SER A 52 13.34 15.14 0.69
N ALA A 53 12.44 14.58 -0.12
CA ALA A 53 11.17 14.04 0.36
C ALA A 53 11.38 12.81 1.26
N VAL A 54 12.27 11.89 0.86
CA VAL A 54 12.64 10.71 1.68
C VAL A 54 13.27 11.13 3.01
N LYS A 55 14.12 12.17 3.01
CA LYS A 55 14.72 12.72 4.25
C LYS A 55 13.70 13.26 5.24
N ALA A 56 12.54 13.73 4.76
CA ALA A 56 11.47 14.23 5.61
C ALA A 56 10.72 13.10 6.35
N GLU A 57 10.88 11.84 5.93
CA GLU A 57 10.29 10.66 6.60
C GLU A 57 11.40 9.75 7.17
N PRO A 58 11.70 9.84 8.48
CA PRO A 58 12.82 9.12 9.08
C PRO A 58 12.71 7.59 9.01
N VAL A 59 11.50 7.03 9.03
CA VAL A 59 11.29 5.56 9.00
C VAL A 59 11.66 5.00 7.63
N LEU A 60 11.24 5.65 6.56
CA LEU A 60 11.50 5.35 5.17
C LEU A 60 12.96 5.59 4.85
N ALA A 61 13.54 6.71 5.28
CA ALA A 61 14.98 6.96 5.14
C ALA A 61 15.80 5.80 5.72
N ALA A 62 15.49 5.37 6.95
CA ALA A 62 16.16 4.23 7.57
C ALA A 62 15.94 2.92 6.80
N LYS A 63 14.73 2.66 6.31
CA LYS A 63 14.43 1.46 5.51
C LYS A 63 15.11 1.45 4.15
N VAL A 64 15.20 2.59 3.47
CA VAL A 64 15.90 2.78 2.20
C VAL A 64 17.39 2.50 2.38
N ILE A 65 18.03 3.10 3.40
CA ILE A 65 19.43 2.82 3.74
C ILE A 65 19.63 1.34 4.06
N ARG A 66 18.76 0.73 4.87
CA ARG A 66 18.87 -0.69 5.22
C ARG A 66 18.73 -1.58 3.99
N MET A 67 17.76 -1.31 3.12
CA MET A 67 17.54 -2.06 1.88
C MET A 67 18.75 -1.95 0.95
N ALA A 68 19.28 -0.75 0.75
CA ALA A 68 20.46 -0.51 -0.07
C ALA A 68 21.70 -1.25 0.42
N ASN A 69 21.79 -1.58 1.72
CA ASN A 69 22.90 -2.32 2.31
C ASN A 69 22.66 -3.83 2.42
N THR A 70 21.52 -4.35 1.98
CA THR A 70 21.29 -5.81 1.96
C THR A 70 22.27 -6.50 1.01
N LEU A 71 22.62 -7.77 1.28
CA LEU A 71 23.55 -8.54 0.44
C LEU A 71 23.07 -8.66 -1.01
N SER A 72 21.77 -8.73 -1.23
CA SER A 72 21.17 -8.77 -2.57
C SER A 72 21.39 -7.48 -3.36
N MET A 73 21.36 -6.32 -2.69
CA MET A 73 21.49 -5.01 -3.34
C MET A 73 22.95 -4.52 -3.35
N ASN A 74 23.77 -4.93 -2.39
CA ASN A 74 25.14 -4.47 -2.21
C ASN A 74 26.11 -5.63 -1.89
N PRO A 75 26.38 -6.51 -2.86
CA PRO A 75 27.24 -7.68 -2.65
C PRO A 75 28.71 -7.33 -2.35
N TYR A 76 29.16 -6.12 -2.72
CA TYR A 76 30.56 -5.70 -2.62
C TYR A 76 30.93 -4.96 -1.31
N ARG A 77 30.04 -4.94 -0.30
CA ARG A 77 30.30 -4.51 1.09
C ARG A 77 30.85 -3.08 1.32
N GLY A 78 30.59 -2.13 0.43
CA GLY A 78 30.79 -0.70 0.73
C GLY A 78 29.59 -0.14 1.50
N GLU A 79 29.76 0.38 2.71
CA GLU A 79 28.63 0.91 3.50
C GLU A 79 27.99 2.14 2.81
N ILE A 80 26.70 2.06 2.54
CA ILE A 80 25.91 3.17 1.99
C ILE A 80 25.19 3.86 3.13
N SER A 81 25.58 5.10 3.45
CA SER A 81 24.95 5.92 4.50
C SER A 81 24.21 7.15 3.96
N ASN A 82 24.36 7.45 2.66
CA ASN A 82 23.72 8.57 1.99
C ASN A 82 22.43 8.12 1.28
N ILE A 83 21.35 8.87 1.49
CA ILE A 83 20.03 8.59 0.88
C ILE A 83 20.06 8.67 -0.65
N LYS A 84 20.79 9.62 -1.26
CA LYS A 84 20.88 9.68 -2.73
C LYS A 84 21.53 8.44 -3.32
N ASP A 85 22.61 7.98 -2.69
CA ASP A 85 23.34 6.79 -3.13
C ASP A 85 22.51 5.53 -2.89
N ALA A 86 21.76 5.48 -1.79
CA ALA A 86 20.83 4.40 -1.50
C ALA A 86 19.67 4.34 -2.51
N ILE A 87 19.05 5.48 -2.87
CA ILE A 87 17.99 5.52 -3.89
C ILE A 87 18.55 5.11 -5.25
N THR A 88 19.74 5.60 -5.63
CA THR A 88 20.41 5.16 -6.88
C THR A 88 20.64 3.65 -6.88
N ARG A 89 20.99 3.07 -5.73
CA ARG A 89 21.26 1.63 -5.58
C ARG A 89 20.02 0.76 -5.67
N ILE A 90 18.93 1.14 -5.01
CA ILE A 90 17.69 0.35 -4.98
C ILE A 90 16.76 0.65 -6.17
N GLY A 91 16.91 1.82 -6.79
CA GLY A 91 16.02 2.29 -7.86
C GLY A 91 14.69 2.87 -7.37
N LEU A 92 13.99 3.56 -8.27
CA LEU A 92 12.74 4.25 -7.94
C LEU A 92 11.58 3.27 -7.70
N SER A 93 11.54 2.11 -8.37
CA SER A 93 10.49 1.10 -8.17
C SER A 93 10.49 0.57 -6.74
N THR A 94 11.63 0.10 -6.24
CA THR A 94 11.76 -0.36 -4.86
C THR A 94 11.52 0.77 -3.85
N LEU A 95 11.93 2.01 -4.15
CA LEU A 95 11.64 3.16 -3.31
C LEU A 95 10.12 3.39 -3.15
N ARG A 96 9.34 3.32 -4.24
CA ARG A 96 7.87 3.43 -4.19
C ARG A 96 7.30 2.36 -3.27
N CYS A 97 7.68 1.10 -3.45
CA CYS A 97 7.19 0.00 -2.61
C CYS A 97 7.52 0.22 -1.12
N LEU A 98 8.73 0.69 -0.81
CA LEU A 98 9.12 1.01 0.57
C LEU A 98 8.30 2.17 1.16
N ALA A 99 8.02 3.22 0.37
CA ALA A 99 7.21 4.35 0.82
C ALA A 99 5.78 3.90 1.16
N PHE A 100 5.17 3.05 0.33
CA PHE A 100 3.87 2.46 0.61
C PHE A 100 3.87 1.56 1.84
N ALA A 101 4.87 0.68 1.94
CA ALA A 101 5.04 -0.21 3.08
C ALA A 101 5.13 0.58 4.39
N VAL A 102 5.84 1.70 4.41
CA VAL A 102 5.93 2.57 5.60
C VAL A 102 4.58 3.20 5.94
N ALA A 103 3.86 3.75 4.95
CA ALA A 103 2.56 4.36 5.19
C ALA A 103 1.53 3.37 5.73
N ALA A 104 1.47 2.17 5.15
CA ALA A 104 0.59 1.10 5.62
C ALA A 104 0.96 0.61 7.04
N GLU A 105 2.25 0.44 7.34
CA GLU A 105 2.71 0.08 8.69
C GLU A 105 2.34 1.14 9.73
N GLN A 106 2.52 2.42 9.39
CA GLN A 106 2.18 3.52 10.29
C GLN A 106 0.66 3.63 10.49
N LEU A 107 -0.13 3.40 9.44
CA LEU A 107 -1.58 3.32 9.55
C LEU A 107 -2.03 2.18 10.46
N ALA A 108 -1.43 1.00 10.32
CA ALA A 108 -1.73 -0.13 11.20
C ALA A 108 -1.51 0.19 12.69
N ARG A 109 -0.57 1.09 13.00
CA ARG A 109 -0.25 1.52 14.36
C ARG A 109 -1.14 2.62 14.92
N ASP A 110 -1.89 3.35 14.11
CA ASP A 110 -2.67 4.54 14.53
C ASP A 110 -4.08 4.24 15.08
N HIS A 111 -4.31 3.01 15.57
CA HIS A 111 -5.64 2.60 16.03
C HIS A 111 -5.83 2.77 17.54
N ARG A 112 -6.97 3.39 17.89
CA ARG A 112 -7.32 3.81 19.26
C ARG A 112 -7.58 2.62 20.19
N SER A 113 -8.19 1.54 19.70
CA SER A 113 -8.46 0.34 20.50
C SER A 113 -7.48 -0.81 20.24
N ARG A 114 -7.39 -1.73 21.20
CA ARG A 114 -6.56 -2.94 21.07
C ARG A 114 -7.05 -3.85 19.95
N GLN A 115 -8.35 -3.96 19.77
CA GLN A 115 -8.98 -4.85 18.80
C GLN A 115 -8.69 -4.37 17.36
N MET A 116 -8.85 -3.08 17.11
CA MET A 116 -8.56 -2.50 15.80
C MET A 116 -7.05 -2.57 15.46
N ARG A 117 -6.16 -2.36 16.45
CA ARG A 117 -4.71 -2.58 16.26
C ARG A 117 -4.37 -4.01 15.85
N LEU A 118 -5.02 -5.01 16.45
CA LEU A 118 -4.79 -6.42 16.10
C LEU A 118 -5.20 -6.71 14.66
N ILE A 119 -6.36 -6.21 14.24
CA ILE A 119 -6.87 -6.40 12.87
C ILE A 119 -5.95 -5.71 11.87
N ALA A 120 -5.59 -4.44 12.11
CA ALA A 120 -4.71 -3.72 11.21
C ALA A 120 -3.30 -4.32 11.14
N THR A 121 -2.81 -4.91 12.24
CA THR A 121 -1.55 -5.68 12.25
C THR A 121 -1.67 -6.96 11.42
N GLY A 122 -2.80 -7.67 11.52
CA GLY A 122 -3.07 -8.86 10.70
C GLY A 122 -3.14 -8.53 9.22
N LEU A 123 -3.86 -7.46 8.86
CA LEU A 123 -3.95 -6.95 7.49
C LEU A 123 -2.57 -6.56 6.94
N TRP A 124 -1.75 -5.89 7.75
CA TRP A 124 -0.37 -5.56 7.42
C TRP A 124 0.51 -6.79 7.16
N MET A 125 0.40 -7.81 7.99
CA MET A 125 1.14 -9.06 7.77
C MET A 125 0.70 -9.73 6.46
N HIS A 126 -0.62 -9.77 6.19
CA HIS A 126 -1.15 -10.34 4.96
C HIS A 126 -0.63 -9.62 3.71
N ALA A 127 -0.77 -8.29 3.66
CA ALA A 127 -0.31 -7.49 2.52
C ALA A 127 1.19 -7.67 2.24
N ILE A 128 2.01 -7.80 3.30
CA ILE A 128 3.44 -8.06 3.17
C ILE A 128 3.73 -9.48 2.66
N ASP A 129 3.01 -10.49 3.17
CA ASP A 129 3.16 -11.86 2.69
C ASP A 129 2.80 -11.98 1.21
N VAL A 130 1.68 -11.39 0.78
CA VAL A 130 1.25 -11.39 -0.62
C VAL A 130 2.25 -10.65 -1.50
N ALA A 131 2.70 -9.46 -1.10
CA ALA A 131 3.74 -8.72 -1.81
C ALA A 131 5.05 -9.51 -1.96
N ALA A 132 5.47 -10.21 -0.90
CA ALA A 132 6.67 -11.03 -0.91
C ALA A 132 6.55 -12.23 -1.86
N TRP A 133 5.40 -12.90 -1.87
CA TRP A 133 5.14 -14.00 -2.81
C TRP A 133 5.08 -13.53 -4.26
N ALA A 134 4.36 -12.43 -4.54
CA ALA A 134 4.30 -11.85 -5.88
C ALA A 134 5.69 -11.49 -6.41
N PHE A 135 6.54 -10.88 -5.57
CA PHE A 135 7.94 -10.62 -5.91
C PHE A 135 8.73 -11.90 -6.19
N ALA A 136 8.63 -12.89 -5.31
CA ALA A 136 9.37 -14.13 -5.41
C ALA A 136 8.99 -14.92 -6.68
N PHE A 137 7.70 -15.01 -7.01
CA PHE A 137 7.22 -15.67 -8.21
C PHE A 137 7.60 -14.92 -9.49
N ALA A 138 7.46 -13.59 -9.51
CA ALA A 138 7.92 -12.77 -10.64
C ALA A 138 9.41 -13.00 -10.91
N ARG A 139 10.24 -13.03 -9.85
CA ARG A 139 11.68 -13.23 -9.98
C ARG A 139 12.05 -14.66 -10.42
N GLU A 140 11.42 -15.68 -9.85
CA GLU A 140 11.66 -17.09 -10.21
C GLU A 140 11.27 -17.39 -11.66
N ARG A 141 10.31 -16.64 -12.22
CA ARG A 141 9.84 -16.80 -13.60
C ARG A 141 10.44 -15.81 -14.59
N ASP A 142 11.50 -15.12 -14.19
CA ASP A 142 12.22 -14.14 -15.01
C ASP A 142 11.28 -13.10 -15.65
N ARG A 143 10.26 -12.68 -14.88
CA ARG A 143 9.25 -11.72 -15.36
C ARG A 143 9.80 -10.31 -15.38
N PRO A 144 9.40 -9.51 -16.38
CA PRO A 144 9.71 -8.09 -16.37
C PRO A 144 9.06 -7.46 -15.13
N ASN A 145 9.86 -6.71 -14.37
CA ASN A 145 9.45 -5.89 -13.22
C ASN A 145 8.91 -6.65 -11.97
N PRO A 146 9.76 -7.43 -11.25
CA PRO A 146 9.38 -8.03 -9.96
C PRO A 146 8.98 -7.02 -8.89
N ASP A 147 9.56 -5.81 -8.89
CA ASP A 147 9.18 -4.73 -7.98
C ASP A 147 7.73 -4.27 -8.22
N GLY A 148 7.27 -4.27 -9.47
CA GLY A 148 5.88 -3.98 -9.83
C GLY A 148 4.91 -5.04 -9.28
N ALA A 149 5.27 -6.32 -9.36
CA ALA A 149 4.48 -7.40 -8.77
C ALA A 149 4.41 -7.29 -7.23
N MET A 150 5.53 -6.93 -6.59
CA MET A 150 5.56 -6.63 -5.16
C MET A 150 4.63 -5.47 -4.80
N LEU A 151 4.63 -4.41 -5.63
CA LEU A 151 3.75 -3.26 -5.42
C LEU A 151 2.28 -3.65 -5.57
N ALA A 152 1.93 -4.41 -6.61
CA ALA A 152 0.58 -4.92 -6.81
C ALA A 152 0.11 -5.74 -5.60
N GLY A 153 0.94 -6.67 -5.12
CA GLY A 153 0.62 -7.47 -3.93
C GLY A 153 0.41 -6.63 -2.67
N LEU A 154 1.18 -5.55 -2.50
CA LEU A 154 1.01 -4.62 -1.38
C LEU A 154 -0.27 -3.76 -1.49
N MET A 155 -0.71 -3.50 -2.72
CA MET A 155 -1.87 -2.68 -3.05
C MET A 155 -3.20 -3.43 -2.96
N LEU A 156 -3.21 -4.76 -2.95
CA LEU A 156 -4.43 -5.57 -2.89
C LEU A 156 -5.31 -5.28 -1.68
N ASP A 157 -4.71 -4.94 -0.54
CA ASP A 157 -5.45 -4.67 0.71
C ASP A 157 -5.63 -3.17 1.00
N ILE A 158 -5.26 -2.28 0.08
CA ILE A 158 -5.24 -0.83 0.35
C ILE A 158 -6.63 -0.26 0.63
N GLY A 159 -7.67 -0.85 0.04
CA GLY A 159 -9.07 -0.51 0.30
C GLY A 159 -9.43 -0.77 1.76
N GLN A 160 -9.14 -1.97 2.25
CA GLN A 160 -9.34 -2.33 3.66
C GLN A 160 -8.56 -1.40 4.61
N PHE A 161 -7.30 -1.08 4.31
CA PHE A 161 -6.53 -0.13 5.12
C PHE A 161 -7.24 1.23 5.22
N TYR A 162 -7.70 1.75 4.09
CA TYR A 162 -8.44 3.01 4.06
C TYR A 162 -9.72 2.95 4.90
N LEU A 163 -10.51 1.89 4.74
CA LEU A 163 -11.76 1.68 5.46
C LEU A 163 -11.54 1.57 6.98
N LEU A 164 -10.50 0.83 7.40
CA LEU A 164 -10.08 0.76 8.81
C LEU A 164 -9.66 2.13 9.35
N ALA A 165 -8.90 2.90 8.57
CA ALA A 165 -8.49 4.26 8.95
C ALA A 165 -9.70 5.16 9.22
N ARG A 166 -10.73 5.07 8.37
CA ARG A 166 -11.96 5.88 8.50
C ARG A 166 -12.85 5.40 9.63
N ALA A 167 -12.88 4.10 9.90
CA ALA A 167 -13.63 3.53 11.01
C ALA A 167 -13.18 4.06 12.38
N ALA A 168 -11.95 4.58 12.51
CA ALA A 168 -11.48 5.23 13.74
C ALA A 168 -12.32 6.46 14.18
N ARG A 169 -13.13 7.04 13.28
CA ARG A 169 -14.08 8.13 13.58
C ARG A 169 -15.44 7.63 14.09
N TYR A 170 -15.70 6.33 13.97
CA TYR A 170 -16.98 5.69 14.25
C TYR A 170 -16.79 4.56 15.28
N PRO A 171 -16.59 4.90 16.57
CA PRO A 171 -16.23 3.92 17.60
C PRO A 171 -17.28 2.83 17.83
N ALA A 172 -18.55 3.06 17.46
CA ALA A 172 -19.58 2.05 17.62
C ALA A 172 -19.37 0.85 16.69
N LEU A 173 -18.64 1.01 15.57
CA LEU A 173 -18.34 -0.08 14.64
C LEU A 173 -17.54 -1.22 15.29
N GLU A 174 -16.75 -0.90 16.32
CA GLU A 174 -16.03 -1.92 17.11
C GLU A 174 -16.96 -2.85 17.90
N GLY A 175 -18.20 -2.43 18.14
CA GLY A 175 -19.20 -3.20 18.88
C GLY A 175 -19.72 -4.43 18.14
N ASP A 176 -19.57 -4.49 16.82
CA ASP A 176 -19.96 -5.64 15.99
C ASP A 176 -19.03 -5.77 14.78
N MET A 177 -17.90 -6.45 14.99
CA MET A 177 -16.88 -6.63 13.96
C MET A 177 -17.31 -7.50 12.80
N SER A 178 -18.28 -8.40 12.98
CA SER A 178 -18.78 -9.25 11.89
C SER A 178 -19.51 -8.39 10.87
N ARG A 179 -20.42 -7.54 11.33
CA ARG A 179 -21.14 -6.61 10.45
C ARG A 179 -20.22 -5.54 9.85
N PHE A 180 -19.24 -5.06 10.63
CA PHE A 180 -18.24 -4.16 10.07
C PHE A 180 -17.42 -4.83 8.97
N ALA A 181 -17.01 -6.09 9.14
CA ALA A 181 -16.28 -6.85 8.12
C ALA A 181 -17.10 -7.05 6.83
N GLU A 182 -18.42 -7.25 6.93
CA GLU A 182 -19.30 -7.31 5.75
C GLU A 182 -19.29 -6.01 4.96
N VAL A 183 -19.32 -4.86 5.65
CA VAL A 183 -19.23 -3.54 5.01
C VAL A 183 -17.84 -3.32 4.41
N VAL A 184 -16.78 -3.72 5.11
CA VAL A 184 -15.42 -3.65 4.56
C VAL A 184 -15.30 -4.47 3.28
N ALA A 185 -15.80 -5.70 3.27
CA ALA A 185 -15.78 -6.57 2.09
C ALA A 185 -16.57 -5.99 0.91
N LEU A 186 -17.71 -5.34 1.17
CA LEU A 186 -18.52 -4.70 0.14
C LEU A 186 -17.80 -3.51 -0.54
N TRP A 187 -17.08 -2.71 0.25
CA TRP A 187 -16.44 -1.48 -0.23
C TRP A 187 -14.97 -1.64 -0.59
N ASP A 188 -14.33 -2.77 -0.28
CA ASP A 188 -12.90 -2.96 -0.49
C ASP A 188 -12.49 -2.73 -1.94
N GLU A 189 -13.13 -3.39 -2.90
CA GLU A 189 -12.76 -3.28 -4.32
C GLU A 189 -13.02 -1.88 -4.91
N PRO A 190 -14.20 -1.24 -4.73
CA PRO A 190 -14.42 0.13 -5.19
C PRO A 190 -13.42 1.13 -4.57
N VAL A 191 -13.15 1.00 -3.27
CA VAL A 191 -12.20 1.88 -2.59
C VAL A 191 -10.78 1.60 -3.06
N ARG A 192 -10.36 0.34 -3.16
CA ARG A 192 -9.05 -0.04 -3.70
C ARG A 192 -8.87 0.58 -5.07
N THR A 193 -9.80 0.38 -6.00
CA THR A 193 -9.71 0.92 -7.36
C THR A 193 -9.54 2.44 -7.34
N ALA A 194 -10.39 3.15 -6.60
CA ALA A 194 -10.29 4.60 -6.47
C ALA A 194 -8.96 5.05 -5.85
N VAL A 195 -8.42 4.28 -4.90
CA VAL A 195 -7.08 4.53 -4.33
C VAL A 195 -6.02 4.36 -5.41
N LEU A 196 -6.01 3.26 -6.16
CA LEU A 196 -5.00 3.02 -7.19
C LEU A 196 -5.03 4.09 -8.29
N GLU A 197 -6.22 4.51 -8.70
CA GLU A 197 -6.44 5.60 -9.66
C GLU A 197 -5.99 6.96 -9.10
N ALA A 198 -6.34 7.29 -7.85
CA ALA A 198 -5.89 8.53 -7.20
C ALA A 198 -4.37 8.58 -7.04
N PHE A 199 -3.74 7.40 -6.95
CA PHE A 199 -2.31 7.25 -6.95
C PHE A 199 -1.72 7.25 -8.36
N ASP A 200 -2.50 7.25 -9.44
CA ASP A 200 -2.03 7.23 -10.83
C ASP A 200 -1.04 6.09 -11.07
N LEU A 201 -1.38 4.89 -10.56
CA LEU A 201 -0.57 3.70 -10.78
C LEU A 201 -0.71 3.20 -12.23
N PRO A 202 0.32 2.54 -12.79
CA PRO A 202 0.22 1.96 -14.13
C PRO A 202 -0.94 0.97 -14.24
N ASP A 203 -1.62 0.96 -15.40
CA ASP A 203 -2.75 0.06 -15.70
C ASP A 203 -2.41 -1.41 -15.39
N THR A 204 -1.17 -1.83 -15.66
CA THR A 204 -0.72 -3.20 -15.35
C THR A 204 -0.83 -3.58 -13.86
N ILE A 205 -0.72 -2.60 -12.95
CA ILE A 205 -0.87 -2.81 -11.51
C ILE A 205 -2.36 -2.74 -11.14
N ILE A 206 -3.11 -1.80 -11.72
CA ILE A 206 -4.56 -1.68 -11.51
C ILE A 206 -5.26 -2.97 -11.93
N ASP A 207 -4.96 -3.47 -13.13
CA ASP A 207 -5.50 -4.72 -13.69
C ASP A 207 -5.13 -5.94 -12.85
N ALA A 208 -3.91 -5.97 -12.28
CA ALA A 208 -3.49 -7.03 -11.37
C ALA A 208 -4.29 -7.01 -10.07
N CYS A 209 -4.58 -5.82 -9.53
CA CYS A 209 -5.37 -5.66 -8.31
C CYS A 209 -6.89 -5.84 -8.50
N ALA A 210 -7.37 -5.80 -9.75
CA ALA A 210 -8.75 -6.04 -10.14
C ALA A 210 -9.01 -7.49 -10.60
N ALA A 211 -7.96 -8.31 -10.70
CA ALA A 211 -8.09 -9.70 -11.12
C ALA A 211 -8.94 -10.52 -10.13
N ASP A 212 -9.83 -11.35 -10.66
CA ASP A 212 -10.63 -12.27 -9.84
C ASP A 212 -9.70 -13.34 -9.22
N PRO A 213 -9.56 -13.38 -7.88
CA PRO A 213 -8.67 -14.33 -7.21
C PRO A 213 -9.15 -15.79 -7.34
N THR A 214 -10.38 -16.01 -7.81
CA THR A 214 -10.94 -17.35 -8.08
C THR A 214 -10.90 -17.73 -9.56
N ALA A 215 -10.45 -16.83 -10.43
CA ALA A 215 -10.31 -17.11 -11.84
C ALA A 215 -9.28 -18.23 -12.06
N HIS A 216 -9.56 -19.09 -13.04
CA HIS A 216 -8.62 -20.13 -13.46
C HIS A 216 -7.40 -19.46 -14.11
N THR A 217 -6.25 -19.56 -13.46
CA THR A 217 -4.96 -19.15 -14.01
C THR A 217 -4.24 -20.35 -14.62
N ASP A 218 -3.72 -20.17 -15.83
CA ASP A 218 -2.90 -21.20 -16.47
C ASP A 218 -1.49 -21.21 -15.85
N TRP A 219 -0.97 -22.41 -15.59
CA TRP A 219 0.39 -22.55 -15.08
C TRP A 219 1.37 -22.90 -16.22
N PRO A 220 2.49 -22.19 -16.36
CA PRO A 220 2.96 -21.08 -15.51
C PRO A 220 2.23 -19.75 -15.76
N PRO A 221 2.11 -18.86 -14.75
CA PRO A 221 1.44 -17.56 -14.88
C PRO A 221 2.01 -16.77 -16.06
N GLU A 222 1.21 -16.08 -16.88
CA GLU A 222 1.60 -15.34 -18.11
C GLU A 222 1.64 -13.81 -17.95
N THR A 223 0.89 -13.26 -17.00
CA THR A 223 0.74 -11.83 -16.74
C THR A 223 0.97 -11.51 -15.26
N MET A 224 0.93 -10.21 -14.89
CA MET A 224 1.01 -9.80 -13.48
C MET A 224 -0.25 -10.21 -12.70
N SER A 225 -1.40 -10.26 -13.37
CA SER A 225 -2.67 -10.71 -12.79
C SER A 225 -2.69 -12.21 -12.44
N ASP A 226 -1.76 -13.00 -12.98
CA ASP A 226 -1.65 -14.43 -12.69
C ASP A 226 -0.78 -14.74 -11.45
N LEU A 227 -0.15 -13.72 -10.85
CA LEU A 227 0.77 -13.82 -9.69
C LEU A 227 0.07 -13.50 -8.37
#